data_AF-A0A2J7VDE7-F1
#
_entry.id   AF-A0A2J7VDE7-F1
#
_cell.length_a   1.000
_cell.length_b   1.000
_cell.length_c   1.000
_cell.angle_alpha   90.00
_cell.angle_beta   90.00
_cell.angle_gamma   90.00
#
_symmetry.space_group_name_H-M   'P 1'
#
loop_
_entity.id
_entity.type
_entity.pdbx_description
1 polymer ?
#
loop_
_entity_poly.entity_id
_entity_poly.type
_entity_poly.pdbx_seq_one_letter_code
_entity_poly.pdbx_strand_id
1 'polypeptide(L)'
;MAIITPSEVPRSLRPSVRNPLIELPAAREIQSLPEDTRKHLRALLLDIRASAQMKAQHSWRFSKAPMAFYWKVVAVYAGHIARLLR
;
A
#
# COMPACT_ATOMS: atom_id res chain seq x y z
N MET A 1 20.06 39.18 -1.83
CA MET A 1 19.19 38.31 -2.64
C MET A 1 19.64 36.87 -2.46
N ALA A 2 19.04 36.15 -1.52
CA ALA A 2 19.37 34.74 -1.25
C ALA A 2 18.35 33.86 -1.96
N ILE A 3 18.84 32.96 -2.81
CA ILE A 3 18.04 32.05 -3.62
C ILE A 3 17.60 30.90 -2.71
N ILE A 4 16.31 30.83 -2.38
CA ILE A 4 15.75 29.73 -1.61
C ILE A 4 15.65 28.51 -2.54
N THR A 5 16.51 27.52 -2.34
CA THR A 5 16.40 26.21 -3.01
C THR A 5 15.30 25.37 -2.35
N PRO A 6 14.36 24.76 -3.09
CA PRO A 6 13.30 23.97 -2.49
C PRO A 6 13.82 22.55 -2.21
N SER A 7 14.17 22.23 -0.97
CA SER A 7 14.31 20.82 -0.58
C SER A 7 14.04 20.58 0.90
N GLU A 8 12.78 20.67 1.33
CA GLU A 8 12.49 20.47 2.75
C GLU A 8 11.23 19.67 3.04
N VAL A 9 10.93 18.67 2.19
CA VAL A 9 10.05 17.57 2.63
C VAL A 9 10.93 16.46 3.23
N PRO A 10 10.86 16.21 4.56
CA PRO A 10 11.52 15.09 5.19
C PRO A 10 11.29 13.79 4.42
N ARG A 11 12.32 12.95 4.28
CA ARG A 11 12.25 11.69 3.50
C ARG A 11 11.02 10.84 3.85
N SER A 12 10.70 10.72 5.14
CA SER A 12 9.56 9.94 5.65
C SER A 12 8.19 10.49 5.23
N LEU A 13 8.10 11.76 4.82
CA LEU A 13 6.88 12.39 4.33
C LEU A 13 6.70 12.26 2.81
N ARG A 14 7.73 11.83 2.08
CA ARG A 14 7.64 11.64 0.63
C ARG A 14 6.62 10.54 0.28
N PRO A 15 5.67 10.77 -0.65
CA PRO A 15 4.67 9.78 -1.04
C PRO A 15 5.27 8.45 -1.52
N SER A 16 6.38 8.49 -2.27
CA SER A 16 7.06 7.27 -2.75
C SER A 16 7.70 6.45 -1.64
N VAL A 17 8.14 7.09 -0.55
CA VAL A 17 8.64 6.38 0.64
C VAL A 17 7.49 5.71 1.39
N ARG A 18 6.30 6.32 1.41
CA ARG A 18 5.11 5.79 2.09
C ARG A 18 4.37 4.72 1.28
N ASN A 19 4.49 4.79 -0.04
CA ASN A 19 3.93 3.84 -0.99
C ASN A 19 4.89 3.62 -2.16
N PRO A 20 5.76 2.60 -2.11
CA PRO A 20 6.75 2.37 -3.16
C PRO A 20 6.11 2.02 -4.51
N LEU A 21 4.84 1.57 -4.51
CA LEU A 21 4.16 1.22 -5.75
C LEU A 21 3.88 2.42 -6.65
N ILE A 22 3.91 3.65 -6.13
CA ILE A 22 3.64 4.86 -6.92
C ILE A 22 4.64 5.08 -8.06
N GLU A 23 5.85 4.52 -7.93
CA GLU A 23 6.92 4.65 -8.91
C GLU A 23 6.81 3.60 -10.04
N LEU A 24 5.92 2.61 -9.90
CA LEU A 24 5.74 1.56 -10.90
C LEU A 24 4.88 2.08 -12.07
N PRO A 25 5.15 1.65 -13.32
CA PRO A 25 4.30 1.99 -14.47
C PRO A 25 2.82 1.65 -14.25
N ALA A 26 2.55 0.52 -13.59
CA ALA A 26 1.19 0.08 -13.25
C ALA A 26 0.42 1.09 -12.37
N ALA A 27 1.08 1.96 -11.61
CA ALA A 27 0.39 2.98 -10.82
C ALA A 27 -0.37 3.99 -11.68
N ARG A 28 0.12 4.27 -12.90
CA ARG A 28 -0.57 5.16 -13.85
C ARG A 28 -1.83 4.51 -14.40
N GLU A 29 -1.74 3.23 -14.78
CA GLU A 29 -2.90 2.45 -15.23
C GLU A 29 -3.96 2.29 -14.14
N ILE A 30 -3.55 2.07 -12.89
CA ILE A 30 -4.48 1.99 -11.76
C ILE A 30 -5.21 3.32 -11.53
N GLN A 31 -4.54 4.45 -11.75
CA GLN A 31 -5.12 5.78 -11.59
C GLN A 31 -6.02 6.18 -12.76
N SER A 32 -5.81 5.63 -13.96
CA SER A 32 -6.64 5.90 -15.14
C SER A 32 -7.97 5.13 -15.14
N LEU A 33 -8.15 4.16 -14.23
CA LEU A 33 -9.39 3.41 -14.08
C LEU A 33 -10.59 4.33 -13.76
N PRO A 34 -11.80 3.99 -14.27
CA PRO A 34 -13.03 4.69 -13.91
C PRO A 34 -13.23 4.76 -12.39
N GLU A 35 -13.81 5.85 -11.90
CA GLU A 35 -13.96 6.09 -10.46
C GLU A 35 -14.72 4.96 -9.74
N ASP A 36 -15.80 4.46 -10.33
CA ASP A 36 -16.59 3.36 -9.74
C ASP A 36 -15.78 2.06 -9.65
N THR A 37 -15.00 1.76 -10.69
CA THR A 37 -14.05 0.63 -10.69
C THR A 37 -13.00 0.80 -9.60
N ARG A 38 -12.44 2.01 -9.45
CA ARG A 38 -11.46 2.30 -8.40
C ARG A 38 -12.04 2.12 -7.01
N LYS A 39 -13.24 2.64 -6.76
CA LYS A 39 -13.96 2.48 -5.48
C LYS A 39 -14.21 1.01 -5.15
N HIS A 40 -14.73 0.25 -6.11
CA HIS A 40 -15.06 -1.16 -5.89
C HIS A 40 -13.80 -1.99 -5.64
N LEU A 41 -12.77 -1.84 -6.49
CA LEU A 41 -11.49 -2.55 -6.32
C LEU A 41 -10.80 -2.16 -5.00
N ARG A 42 -10.86 -0.88 -4.62
CA ARG A 42 -10.32 -0.41 -3.34
C ARG A 42 -11.01 -1.09 -2.16
N ALA A 43 -12.34 -1.24 -2.19
CA ALA A 43 -13.08 -1.93 -1.13
C ALA A 43 -12.62 -3.39 -0.99
N LEU A 44 -12.52 -4.12 -2.10
CA LEU A 44 -12.04 -5.51 -2.11
C LEU A 44 -10.60 -5.63 -1.57
N LEU A 45 -9.70 -4.73 -1.96
CA LEU A 45 -8.32 -4.74 -1.47
C LEU A 45 -8.22 -4.42 0.03
N LEU A 46 -9.10 -3.57 0.56
CA LEU A 46 -9.16 -3.29 1.99
C LEU A 46 -9.68 -4.50 2.78
N ASP A 47 -10.65 -5.24 2.23
CA ASP A 47 -11.12 -6.49 2.81
C ASP A 47 -10.02 -7.58 2.80
N ILE A 48 -9.33 -7.76 1.67
CA ILE A 48 -8.16 -8.65 1.57
C ILE A 48 -7.10 -8.27 2.60
N ARG A 49 -6.82 -6.97 2.78
CA ARG A 49 -5.87 -6.48 3.78
C ARG A 49 -6.29 -6.88 5.19
N ALA A 50 -7.56 -6.68 5.56
CA ALA A 50 -8.06 -7.05 6.88
C ALA A 50 -7.97 -8.57 7.12
N SER A 51 -8.41 -9.36 6.14
CA SER A 51 -8.33 -10.82 6.17
C SER A 51 -6.89 -11.33 6.30
N ALA A 52 -5.95 -10.76 5.54
CA ALA A 52 -4.53 -11.10 5.60
C ALA A 52 -3.91 -10.71 6.96
N GLN A 53 -4.29 -9.58 7.55
CA GLN A 53 -3.84 -9.20 8.90
C GLN A 53 -4.29 -10.23 9.95
N MET A 54 -5.55 -10.66 9.92
CA MET A 54 -6.06 -11.70 10.82
C MET A 54 -5.29 -13.02 10.65
N LYS A 55 -5.06 -13.45 9.40
CA LYS A 55 -4.30 -14.68 9.10
C LYS A 55 -2.84 -14.61 9.53
N ALA A 56 -2.19 -13.46 9.38
CA ALA A 56 -0.84 -13.24 9.87
C ALA A 56 -0.79 -13.37 11.40
N GLN A 57 -1.73 -12.75 12.10
CA GLN A 57 -1.80 -12.76 13.55
C GLN A 57 -2.11 -14.16 14.10
N HIS A 58 -2.99 -14.90 13.44
CA HIS A 58 -3.21 -16.31 13.71
C HIS A 58 -1.92 -17.12 13.51
N SER A 59 -1.22 -16.94 12.38
CA SER A 59 0.02 -17.66 12.09
C SER A 59 1.11 -17.38 13.12
N TRP A 60 1.21 -16.15 13.64
CA TRP A 60 2.10 -15.81 14.76
C TRP A 60 1.74 -16.57 16.04
N ARG A 61 0.45 -16.63 16.40
CA ARG A 61 -0.03 -17.34 17.60
C ARG A 61 0.30 -18.84 17.57
N PHE A 62 0.32 -19.45 16.39
CA PHE A 62 0.62 -20.87 16.20
C PHE A 62 2.07 -21.14 15.77
N SER A 63 3.00 -20.20 16.02
CA SER A 63 4.43 -20.34 15.73
C SER A 63 4.77 -20.63 14.25
N LYS A 64 3.91 -20.20 13.31
CA LYS A 64 4.12 -20.35 11.86
C LYS A 64 4.72 -19.08 11.25
N ALA A 65 5.95 -18.75 11.65
CA ALA A 65 6.61 -17.49 11.27
C ALA A 65 6.65 -17.22 9.74
N PRO A 66 6.99 -18.18 8.86
CA PRO A 66 7.00 -17.94 7.42
C PRO A 66 5.61 -17.58 6.86
N MET A 67 4.55 -18.25 7.34
CA MET A 67 3.18 -17.94 6.93
C MET A 67 2.73 -16.59 7.49
N ALA A 68 3.13 -16.26 8.71
CA ALA A 68 2.83 -14.96 9.30
C ALA A 68 3.47 -13.81 8.49
N PHE A 69 4.71 -13.98 8.05
CA PHE A 69 5.39 -13.06 7.15
C PHE A 69 4.68 -12.95 5.79
N TYR A 70 4.38 -14.08 5.14
CA TYR A 70 3.64 -14.10 3.87
C TYR A 70 2.33 -13.30 3.95
N TRP A 71 1.49 -13.60 4.94
CA TRP A 71 0.22 -12.89 5.12
C TRP A 71 0.43 -11.40 5.44
N LYS A 72 1.50 -11.05 6.15
CA LYS A 72 1.84 -9.65 6.40
C LYS A 72 2.23 -8.92 5.11
N VAL A 73 3.01 -9.56 4.24
CA VAL A 73 3.37 -9.02 2.91
C VAL A 73 2.11 -8.78 2.08
N VAL A 74 1.20 -9.76 2.01
CA VAL A 74 -0.09 -9.62 1.31
C VAL A 74 -0.88 -8.41 1.83
N ALA A 75 -1.00 -8.26 3.16
CA ALA A 75 -1.69 -7.12 3.76
C ALA A 75 -1.05 -5.76 3.42
N VAL A 76 0.29 -5.71 3.32
CA VAL A 76 1.05 -4.50 2.98
C VAL A 76 0.80 -4.11 1.53
N TYR A 77 0.97 -5.04 0.58
CA TYR A 77 0.77 -4.75 -0.85
C TYR A 77 -0.68 -4.44 -1.18
N ALA A 78 -1.65 -5.17 -0.62
CA ALA A 78 -3.07 -4.84 -0.78
C ALA A 78 -3.38 -3.41 -0.29
N GLY A 79 -2.80 -3.01 0.86
CA GLY A 79 -2.94 -1.65 1.38
C GLY A 79 -2.23 -0.57 0.55
N HIS A 80 -1.11 -0.90 -0.09
CA HIS A 80 -0.41 0.00 -1.00
C HIS A 80 -1.19 0.22 -2.30
N ILE A 81 -1.72 -0.85 -2.91
CA ILE A 81 -2.55 -0.76 -4.11
C ILE A 81 -3.85 0.00 -3.79
N ALA A 82 -4.50 -0.31 -2.66
CA ALA A 82 -5.71 0.39 -2.23
C ALA A 82 -5.48 1.92 -2.12
N ARG A 83 -4.30 2.35 -1.66
CA ARG A 83 -3.93 3.78 -1.59
C ARG A 83 -3.75 4.44 -2.95
N LEU A 84 -3.34 3.71 -3.98
CA LEU A 84 -3.27 4.23 -5.36
C LEU A 84 -4.66 4.45 -5.97
N LEU A 85 -5.68 3.76 -5.45
CA LEU A 85 -7.08 3.85 -5.90
C LEU A 85 -7.90 4.93 -5.17
N ARG A 86 -7.27 5.73 -4.30
CA ARG A 86 -7.94 6.88 -3.66
C ARG A 86 -8.05 8.03 -4.63
#